data_AF-A0A2W4IY19-F1
#
_entry.id   AF-A0A2W4IY19-F1
#
_cell.length_a   1.000
_cell.length_b   1.000
_cell.length_c   1.000
_cell.angle_alpha   90.00
_cell.angle_beta   90.00
_cell.angle_gamma   90.00
#
_symmetry.space_group_name_H-M   'P 1'
#
loop_
_entity.id
_entity.type
_entity.pdbx_description
1 polymer ?
#
loop_
_entity_poly.entity_id
_entity_poly.type
_entity_poly.pdbx_seq_one_letter_code
_entity_poly.pdbx_strand_id
1 'polypeptide(L)' 'MKLAFDTLAVHAGREDFRELGIHVPPIDLSTTNPMGDPVECGEELGHLASGGDVRNCAVYARPLIKISNPTKPNKIS' A
#
# COMPACT_ATOMS: atom_id res chain seq x y z
N MET A 1 -7.28 3.84 -26.33
CA MET A 1 -8.37 4.73 -25.87
C MET A 1 -8.06 5.13 -24.45
N LYS A 2 -7.93 6.43 -24.14
CA LYS A 2 -7.67 6.90 -22.77
C LYS A 2 -9.03 7.02 -22.08
N LEU A 3 -9.22 6.40 -20.91
CA LEU A 3 -10.45 6.55 -20.13
C LEU A 3 -10.60 8.01 -19.67
N ALA A 4 -11.84 8.47 -19.53
CA ALA A 4 -12.14 9.75 -18.91
C ALA A 4 -11.62 9.79 -17.46
N PHE A 5 -11.23 10.96 -16.97
CA PHE A 5 -10.67 11.12 -15.63
C PHE A 5 -11.58 10.56 -14.54
N ASP A 6 -12.89 10.80 -14.65
CA ASP A 6 -13.88 10.29 -13.70
C ASP A 6 -13.89 8.77 -13.64
N THR A 7 -13.72 8.10 -14.77
CA THR A 7 -13.66 6.63 -14.82
C THR A 7 -12.36 6.11 -14.20
N LEU A 8 -11.23 6.78 -14.44
CA LEU A 8 -9.96 6.42 -13.79
C LEU A 8 -10.03 6.62 -12.28
N ALA A 9 -10.62 7.70 -11.80
CA ALA A 9 -10.76 7.98 -10.37
C ALA A 9 -11.55 6.88 -9.63
N VAL A 10 -12.53 6.26 -10.29
CA VAL A 10 -13.35 5.19 -9.70
C VAL A 10 -12.68 3.82 -9.81
N HIS A 11 -11.95 3.54 -10.88
CA HIS A 11 -11.51 2.16 -11.21
C HIS A 11 -10.01 1.89 -11.09
N ALA A 12 -9.16 2.92 -11.02
CA ALA A 12 -7.71 2.71 -10.96
C ALA A 12 -7.30 1.94 -9.70
N GLY A 13 -6.45 0.92 -9.87
CA GLY A 13 -5.89 0.11 -8.77
C GLY A 13 -6.90 -0.87 -8.17
N ARG A 14 -7.84 -1.36 -8.98
CA ARG A 14 -8.90 -2.32 -8.60
C ARG A 14 -9.07 -3.46 -9.62
N GLU A 15 -8.13 -3.58 -10.55
CA GLU A 15 -8.20 -4.51 -11.68
C GLU A 15 -8.19 -5.97 -11.23
N ASP A 16 -7.52 -6.26 -10.11
CA ASP A 16 -7.32 -7.57 -9.49
C ASP A 16 -8.50 -8.05 -8.62
N PHE A 17 -9.35 -7.14 -8.15
CA PHE A 17 -10.43 -7.48 -7.21
C PHE A 17 -11.41 -8.50 -7.76
N ARG A 18 -11.70 -8.41 -9.07
CA ARG A 18 -12.58 -9.35 -9.74
C ARG A 18 -11.99 -10.76 -9.74
N GLU A 19 -10.69 -10.88 -9.99
CA GLU A 19 -9.98 -12.17 -9.97
C GLU A 19 -9.90 -12.75 -8.55
N LEU A 20 -9.78 -11.88 -7.55
CA LEU A 20 -9.80 -12.23 -6.12
C LEU A 20 -11.21 -12.48 -5.56
N GLY A 21 -12.27 -12.29 -6.37
CA GLY A 21 -13.66 -12.50 -5.96
C GLY A 21 -14.22 -11.45 -4.99
N ILE A 22 -13.54 -10.31 -4.84
CA ILE A 22 -13.91 -9.22 -3.92
C ILE A 22 -14.41 -8.01 -4.70
N HIS A 23 -15.30 -7.22 -4.08
CA HIS A 23 -15.82 -6.01 -4.72
C HIS A 23 -15.05 -4.74 -4.31
N VAL A 24 -14.44 -4.74 -3.12
CA VAL A 24 -13.79 -3.58 -2.52
C VAL A 24 -12.41 -3.99 -1.98
N PRO A 25 -11.46 -3.06 -1.84
CA PRO A 25 -10.16 -3.38 -1.27
C PRO A 25 -10.32 -3.83 0.19
N PRO A 26 -9.63 -4.90 0.62
CA PRO A 26 -9.67 -5.34 2.01
C PRO A 26 -9.03 -4.29 2.92
N ILE A 27 -9.61 -4.08 4.10
CA ILE A 27 -9.01 -3.20 5.11
C ILE A 27 -8.04 -4.02 5.94
N ASP A 28 -6.76 -3.64 5.92
CA ASP A 28 -5.77 -4.19 6.84
C ASP A 28 -5.85 -3.45 8.18
N LEU A 29 -6.30 -4.16 9.22
CA LEU A 29 -6.37 -3.69 10.60
C LEU A 29 -5.34 -4.37 11.50
N SER A 30 -4.31 -4.98 10.92
CA SER A 30 -3.21 -5.53 11.67
C SER A 30 -2.40 -4.40 12.32
N THR A 31 -2.01 -4.59 13.58
CA THR A 31 -1.07 -3.69 14.27
C THR A 31 0.39 -4.10 14.05
N THR A 32 0.60 -5.23 13.37
CA THR A 32 1.89 -5.89 13.20
C THR A 32 1.98 -6.49 11.81
N ASN A 33 3.06 -6.21 11.09
CA ASN A 33 3.34 -6.77 9.77
C ASN A 33 4.65 -7.58 9.82
N PRO A 34 4.60 -8.93 9.78
CA PRO A 34 5.77 -9.78 9.99
C PRO A 34 6.76 -9.68 8.82
N MET A 35 8.05 -9.65 9.14
CA MET A 35 9.15 -9.64 8.17
C MET A 35 9.95 -10.93 8.24
N GLY A 36 10.33 -11.44 7.06
CA GLY A 36 11.11 -12.67 6.93
C GLY A 36 12.58 -12.50 7.31
N ASP A 37 13.15 -11.30 7.07
CA ASP A 37 14.55 -10.98 7.34
C ASP A 37 14.69 -9.79 8.33
N PRO A 38 15.28 -10.00 9.51
CA PRO A 38 15.55 -8.92 10.47
C PRO A 38 16.49 -7.83 9.94
N VAL A 39 17.45 -8.16 9.07
CA VAL A 39 18.39 -7.18 8.49
C VAL A 39 17.65 -6.22 7.58
N GLU A 40 16.84 -6.77 6.66
CA GLU A 40 15.97 -6.00 5.79
C GLU A 40 15.00 -5.11 6.58
N CYS A 41 14.43 -5.65 7.68
CA CYS A 41 13.56 -4.89 8.58
C CYS A 41 14.28 -3.69 9.22
N GLY A 42 15.54 -3.87 9.64
CA GLY A 42 16.36 -2.79 10.20
C GLY A 42 16.69 -1.70 9.18
N GLU A 43 17.01 -2.08 7.94
CA GLU A 43 17.25 -1.14 6.84
C GLU A 43 15.99 -0.36 6.48
N GLU A 44 14.84 -1.02 6.39
CA GLU A 44 13.54 -0.39 6.13
C GLU A 44 13.18 0.61 7.22
N LEU A 45 13.34 0.22 8.48
CA LEU A 45 13.12 1.11 9.61
C LEU A 45 14.05 2.33 9.55
N GLY A 46 15.33 2.15 9.23
CA GLY A 46 16.29 3.25 9.06
C GLY A 46 15.91 4.19 7.92
N HIS A 47 15.44 3.65 6.79
CA HIS A 47 14.96 4.43 5.64
C HIS A 47 13.73 5.27 6.00
N LEU A 48 12.74 4.66 6.65
CA LEU A 48 11.53 5.34 7.11
C LEU A 48 11.84 6.39 8.19
N ALA A 49 12.73 6.09 9.13
CA ALA A 49 13.19 7.04 10.14
C ALA A 49 13.90 8.26 9.53
N SER A 50 14.48 8.10 8.34
CA SER A 50 15.11 9.17 7.57
C SER A 50 14.12 9.94 6.68
N GLY A 51 12.82 9.62 6.73
CA GLY A 51 11.78 10.26 5.91
C GLY A 51 11.61 9.64 4.52
N GLY A 52 12.18 8.47 4.27
CA GLY A 52 11.95 7.69 3.05
C GLY A 52 10.52 7.18 2.92
N ASP A 53 10.15 6.73 1.72
CA ASP A 53 8.86 6.06 1.48
C ASP A 53 8.98 4.56 1.76
N VAL A 54 7.85 3.87 1.87
CA VAL A 54 7.88 2.42 2.06
C VAL A 54 8.35 1.73 0.79
N ARG A 55 9.31 0.82 0.93
CA ARG A 55 9.89 0.04 -0.16
C ARG A 55 9.25 -1.35 -0.21
N ASN A 56 9.40 -2.11 0.87
CA ASN A 56 9.02 -3.53 0.90
C ASN A 56 7.96 -3.86 1.96
N CYS A 57 7.90 -3.10 3.07
CA CYS A 57 6.96 -3.38 4.15
C CYS A 57 6.73 -2.16 5.06
N ALA A 58 5.48 -1.94 5.46
CA ALA A 58 5.14 -0.95 6.47
C ALA A 58 5.51 -1.46 7.88
N VAL A 59 6.73 -1.14 8.33
CA VAL A 59 7.15 -1.38 9.71
C VAL A 59 6.33 -0.45 10.63
N TYR A 60 5.49 -1.05 11.49
CA TYR A 60 4.51 -0.34 12.32
C TYR A 60 3.65 0.64 11.52
N ALA A 61 2.69 0.10 10.77
CA ALA A 61 1.61 0.90 10.21
C ALA A 61 0.83 1.57 11.36
N ARG A 62 1.21 2.79 11.74
CA ARG A 62 0.36 3.62 12.60
C ARG A 62 -1.01 3.73 11.93
N PRO A 63 -2.15 3.71 12.66
CA PRO A 63 -3.50 3.68 12.08
C PRO A 63 -3.78 5.02 11.40
N LEU A 64 -3.21 5.15 10.23
CA LEU A 64 -3.26 6.28 9.35
C LEU A 64 -3.35 5.68 7.98
N ILE A 65 -4.48 5.97 7.37
CA ILE A 65 -4.54 6.27 5.96
C ILE A 65 -3.26 7.09 5.63
N LYS A 66 -2.22 6.42 5.12
CA LYS A 66 -0.86 6.91 4.73
C LYS A 66 0.30 6.39 5.60
N ILE A 67 0.46 5.08 5.73
CA ILE A 67 1.76 4.40 5.56
C ILE A 67 1.42 3.13 4.79
N SER A 68 2.11 2.87 3.67
CA SER A 68 1.72 1.97 2.57
C SER A 68 0.76 0.83 2.95
N ASN A 69 -0.50 0.97 2.52
CA ASN A 69 -1.43 -0.14 2.38
C ASN A 69 -1.44 -0.44 0.87
N PRO A 70 -1.31 -1.71 0.40
CA PRO A 70 -1.45 -2.07 -1.02
C PRO A 70 -2.76 -1.59 -1.66
N THR A 71 -3.74 -1.15 -0.86
CA THR A 71 -4.96 -0.50 -1.35
C THR A 71 -4.84 0.99 -1.68
N LYS A 72 -3.65 1.60 -1.63
CA LYS A 72 -3.46 2.99 -2.08
C LYS A 72 -3.04 3.02 -3.55
N PRO A 73 -3.85 3.63 -4.44
CA PRO A 73 -3.38 3.86 -5.80
C PRO A 73 -2.17 4.79 -5.78
N ASN A 74 -1.12 4.41 -6.53
CA ASN A 74 0.07 5.22 -6.76
C ASN A 74 -0.37 6.61 -7.22
N LYS A 75 0.06 7.66 -6.50
CA LYS A 75 -0.13 9.03 -6.98
C LYS A 75 0.74 9.21 -8.22
N ILE A 76 0.07 9.29 -9.36
CA ILE A 76 0.66 9.76 -10.61
C ILE A 76 0.91 11.27 -10.41
N SER A 77 2.19 11.64 -10.27
CA SER A 77 2.68 13.01 -10.42
C SER A 77 2.74 13.38 -11.89
#